data_AF-A0A5E4KQX3-F1
#
_entry.id   AF-A0A5E4KQX3-F1
#
_cell.length_a   1.000
_cell.length_b   1.000
_cell.length_c   1.000
_cell.angle_alpha   90.00
_cell.angle_beta   90.00
_cell.angle_gamma   90.00
#
_symmetry.space_group_name_H-M   'P 1'
#
loop_
_entity.id
_entity.type
_entity.pdbx_description
1 polymer ?
#
loop_
_entity_poly.entity_id
_entity_poly.type
_entity_poly.pdbx_seq_one_letter_code
_entity_poly.pdbx_strand_id
1 'polypeptide(L)'
;MDSVFAGATSDMVQLRYTWAISTSVTEVKTSDTYGVFKVIDDGSSSHIIQLWNDESSVSLSTDSTVNLAGEMNFRVADNDTALRFYPVVDYQVGVGPTTTGTATGTATVTTTAVTNATGTAVATGTAVATGTAVETGTATPAPTATAKEPGFEAGLAIAGLLAVAFLVLRQRK
;
A
#
# COMPACT_ATOMS: atom_id res chain seq x y z
N MET A 1 -18.41 28.01 28.32
CA MET A 1 -18.72 28.55 29.66
C MET A 1 -20.21 28.70 29.77
N ASP A 2 -20.80 28.16 30.83
CA ASP A 2 -22.25 28.16 31.03
C ASP A 2 -22.67 29.12 32.13
N SER A 3 -22.08 29.00 33.31
CA SER A 3 -22.45 29.81 34.48
C SER A 3 -21.25 30.04 35.37
N VAL A 4 -21.31 31.14 36.12
CA VAL A 4 -20.35 31.53 37.15
C VAL A 4 -21.12 31.76 38.42
N PHE A 5 -20.59 31.24 39.53
CA PHE A 5 -21.15 31.44 40.86
C PHE A 5 -20.04 31.96 41.77
N ALA A 6 -20.20 33.18 42.28
CA ALA A 6 -19.29 33.74 43.27
C ALA A 6 -19.84 33.46 44.67
N GLY A 7 -19.08 32.73 45.47
CA GLY A 7 -19.48 32.34 46.82
C GLY A 7 -18.74 33.12 47.89
N ALA A 8 -19.28 33.16 49.12
CA ALA A 8 -18.62 33.84 50.24
C ALA A 8 -17.27 33.18 50.66
N THR A 9 -16.92 32.02 50.11
CA THR A 9 -15.71 31.25 50.47
C THR A 9 -15.00 30.64 49.28
N SER A 10 -15.73 30.26 48.22
CA SER A 10 -15.15 29.78 46.96
C SER A 10 -16.04 30.18 45.81
N ASP A 11 -15.40 30.46 44.68
CA ASP A 11 -16.06 30.67 43.40
C ASP A 11 -16.09 29.37 42.60
N MET A 12 -17.10 29.22 41.76
CA MET A 12 -17.28 28.06 40.88
C MET A 12 -17.58 28.53 39.47
N VAL A 13 -17.07 27.77 38.50
CA VAL A 13 -17.34 27.98 37.09
C VAL A 13 -17.87 26.70 36.47
N GLN A 14 -19.01 26.80 35.79
CA GLN A 14 -19.63 25.69 35.09
C GLN A 14 -19.27 25.73 33.61
N LEU A 15 -18.71 24.65 33.10
CA LEU A 15 -18.43 24.43 31.69
C LEU A 15 -19.53 23.54 31.08
N ARG A 16 -20.02 23.92 29.90
CA ARG A 16 -20.83 23.07 29.02
C ARG A 16 -20.14 22.96 27.67
N TYR A 17 -20.27 21.79 27.03
CA TYR A 17 -19.76 21.48 25.69
C TYR A 17 -18.23 21.58 25.55
N THR A 18 -17.50 20.85 26.39
CA THR A 18 -16.05 20.74 26.29
C THR A 18 -15.65 19.52 25.46
N TRP A 19 -14.82 19.74 24.45
CA TRP A 19 -14.09 18.69 23.76
C TRP A 19 -12.60 18.92 23.94
N ALA A 20 -11.83 17.84 23.94
CA ALA A 20 -10.38 17.87 23.92
C ALA A 20 -9.89 16.83 22.91
N ILE A 21 -8.80 17.17 22.22
CA ILE A 21 -8.08 16.26 21.33
C ILE A 21 -6.65 16.19 21.88
N SER A 22 -6.04 15.00 21.78
CA SER A 22 -4.65 14.82 22.21
C SER A 22 -3.72 15.76 21.46
N THR A 23 -2.69 16.26 22.14
CA THR A 23 -1.61 17.03 21.51
C THR A 23 -0.57 16.14 20.84
N SER A 24 -0.67 14.82 21.00
CA SER A 24 0.14 13.85 20.27
C SER A 24 -0.39 13.74 18.84
N VAL A 25 0.26 14.41 17.90
CA VAL A 25 -0.13 14.45 16.49
C VAL A 25 0.81 13.56 15.68
N THR A 26 0.23 12.74 14.81
CA THR A 26 0.97 12.01 13.77
C THR A 26 0.78 12.76 12.45
N GLU A 27 1.88 13.19 11.85
CA GLU A 27 1.88 13.81 10.53
C GLU A 27 1.93 12.70 9.46
N VAL A 28 1.18 12.87 8.37
CA VAL A 28 1.20 11.99 7.19
C VAL A 28 1.72 12.80 6.02
N LYS A 29 2.73 12.29 5.32
CA LYS A 29 3.36 12.95 4.17
C LYS A 29 3.33 12.07 2.94
N THR A 30 3.32 12.72 1.79
CA THR A 30 3.56 12.04 0.52
C THR A 30 4.89 11.27 0.58
N SER A 31 4.88 10.04 0.07
CA SER A 31 5.96 9.03 0.15
C SER A 31 6.15 8.33 1.49
N ASP A 32 5.38 8.65 2.54
CA ASP A 32 5.37 7.82 3.75
C ASP A 32 4.88 6.41 3.42
N THR A 33 5.42 5.41 4.12
CA THR A 33 5.09 3.99 3.92
C THR A 33 4.37 3.44 5.13
N TYR A 34 3.21 2.83 4.88
CA TYR A 34 2.40 2.13 5.87
C TYR A 34 2.18 0.69 5.39
N GLY A 35 2.95 -0.24 5.96
CA GLY A 35 2.96 -1.64 5.53
C GLY A 35 3.36 -1.77 4.07
N VAL A 36 2.50 -2.36 3.23
CA VAL A 36 2.73 -2.54 1.79
C VAL A 36 2.33 -1.32 0.94
N PHE A 37 1.76 -0.28 1.56
CA PHE A 37 1.28 0.90 0.85
C PHE A 37 2.18 2.11 1.06
N LYS A 38 2.28 2.92 0.02
CA LYS A 38 2.91 4.24 0.02
C LYS A 38 1.85 5.33 -0.13
N VAL A 39 2.01 6.44 0.58
CA VAL A 39 1.15 7.62 0.43
C VAL A 39 1.49 8.31 -0.89
N ILE A 40 0.53 8.37 -1.80
CA ILE A 40 0.66 9.05 -3.10
C ILE A 40 0.00 10.43 -3.11
N ASP A 41 -0.92 10.68 -2.17
CA ASP A 41 -1.52 11.98 -1.87
C ASP A 41 -1.76 12.04 -0.36
N ASP A 42 -1.17 13.03 0.31
CA ASP A 42 -1.35 13.26 1.75
C ASP A 42 -2.64 14.02 2.10
N GLY A 43 -3.47 14.33 1.10
CA GLY A 43 -4.77 14.96 1.29
C GLY A 43 -4.69 16.45 1.57
N SER A 44 -3.50 17.07 1.52
CA SER A 44 -3.33 18.51 1.76
C SER A 44 -4.14 19.38 0.79
N SER A 45 -4.49 18.85 -0.39
CA SER A 45 -5.31 19.54 -1.39
C SER A 45 -6.70 18.91 -1.56
N SER A 46 -6.80 17.58 -1.55
CA SER A 46 -8.02 16.82 -1.82
C SER A 46 -8.86 16.52 -0.58
N HIS A 47 -8.31 16.73 0.62
CA HIS A 47 -8.86 16.24 1.90
C HIS A 47 -9.04 14.72 1.96
N ILE A 48 -8.40 13.99 1.04
CA ILE A 48 -8.44 12.53 0.94
C ILE A 48 -6.99 12.04 0.92
N ILE A 49 -6.64 11.18 1.87
CA ILE A 49 -5.35 10.48 1.83
C ILE A 49 -5.49 9.30 0.86
N GLN A 50 -4.57 9.22 -0.11
CA GLN A 50 -4.52 8.12 -1.06
C GLN A 50 -3.27 7.29 -0.83
N LEU A 51 -3.47 5.97 -0.71
CA LEU A 51 -2.43 4.98 -0.48
C LEU A 51 -2.40 4.02 -1.67
N TRP A 52 -1.20 3.59 -2.07
CA TRP A 52 -1.02 2.72 -3.22
C TRP A 52 0.16 1.76 -3.04
N ASN A 53 0.05 0.54 -3.56
CA ASN A 53 1.12 -0.46 -3.53
C ASN A 53 1.85 -0.51 -4.88
N ASP A 54 2.52 0.58 -5.26
CA ASP A 54 3.29 0.66 -6.52
C ASP A 54 4.60 -0.11 -6.44
N GLU A 55 5.26 -0.08 -5.29
CA GLU A 55 6.57 -0.68 -5.08
C GLU A 55 6.50 -2.16 -4.66
N SER A 56 5.31 -2.71 -4.36
CA SER A 56 5.16 -4.06 -3.83
C SER A 56 3.89 -4.75 -4.31
N SER A 57 4.02 -6.02 -4.72
CA SER A 57 2.89 -6.90 -5.02
C SER A 57 2.36 -7.55 -3.75
N VAL A 58 1.03 -7.72 -3.67
CA VAL A 58 0.38 -8.46 -2.59
C VAL A 58 0.13 -9.89 -3.07
N SER A 59 0.82 -10.85 -2.47
CA SER A 59 0.65 -12.27 -2.80
C SER A 59 -0.41 -12.91 -1.90
N LEU A 60 -1.41 -13.56 -2.49
CA LEU A 60 -2.54 -14.19 -1.79
C LEU A 60 -2.38 -15.72 -1.78
N SER A 61 -1.47 -16.22 -0.94
CA SER A 61 -1.26 -17.66 -0.79
C SER A 61 -2.46 -18.34 -0.12
N THR A 62 -2.78 -19.57 -0.53
CA THR A 62 -3.83 -20.41 0.09
C THR A 62 -3.61 -20.56 1.61
N ASP A 63 -4.71 -20.57 2.37
CA ASP A 63 -4.71 -20.66 3.85
C ASP A 63 -3.82 -19.64 4.59
N SER A 64 -3.64 -18.44 4.02
CA SER A 64 -2.76 -17.42 4.61
C SER A 64 -3.53 -16.24 5.19
N THR A 65 -2.87 -15.55 6.11
CA THR A 65 -3.21 -14.19 6.51
C THR A 65 -2.13 -13.26 5.97
N VAL A 66 -2.51 -12.31 5.13
CA VAL A 66 -1.60 -11.39 4.44
C VAL A 66 -1.73 -10.00 5.07
N ASN A 67 -0.69 -9.53 5.75
CA ASN A 67 -0.70 -8.20 6.35
C ASN A 67 -0.55 -7.12 5.29
N LEU A 68 -1.40 -6.09 5.38
CA LEU A 68 -1.40 -4.96 4.45
C LEU A 68 -0.77 -3.74 5.12
N ALA A 69 -1.30 -3.30 6.26
CA ALA A 69 -0.75 -2.21 7.04
C ALA A 69 -1.33 -2.21 8.46
N GLY A 70 -0.48 -2.05 9.48
CA GLY A 70 -0.92 -2.13 10.87
C GLY A 70 -1.66 -3.44 11.15
N GLU A 71 -2.88 -3.35 11.65
CA GLU A 71 -3.74 -4.51 11.91
C GLU A 71 -4.67 -4.88 10.73
N MET A 72 -4.56 -4.19 9.58
CA MET A 72 -5.34 -4.52 8.39
C MET A 72 -4.70 -5.68 7.64
N ASN A 73 -5.48 -6.72 7.38
CA ASN A 73 -5.05 -7.97 6.77
C ASN A 73 -6.04 -8.41 5.67
N PHE A 74 -5.59 -9.27 4.76
CA PHE A 74 -6.46 -10.19 4.03
C PHE A 74 -6.42 -11.57 4.67
N ARG A 75 -7.58 -12.21 4.84
CA ARG A 75 -7.64 -13.65 5.12
C ARG A 75 -7.97 -14.39 3.82
N VAL A 76 -7.09 -15.31 3.42
CA VAL A 76 -7.23 -16.13 2.22
C VAL A 76 -7.73 -17.51 2.64
N ALA A 77 -8.73 -18.04 1.94
CA ALA A 77 -9.29 -19.35 2.24
C ALA A 77 -8.32 -20.47 1.86
N ASP A 78 -8.43 -21.60 2.56
CA ASP A 78 -7.87 -22.88 2.12
C ASP A 78 -8.73 -23.45 0.98
N ASN A 79 -8.40 -23.10 -0.26
CA ASN A 79 -9.07 -23.60 -1.47
C ASN A 79 -8.14 -23.52 -2.70
N ASP A 80 -7.77 -24.69 -3.22
CA ASP A 80 -6.87 -24.82 -4.38
C ASP A 80 -7.55 -24.61 -5.75
N THR A 81 -8.89 -24.53 -5.78
CA THR A 81 -9.68 -24.45 -7.01
C THR A 81 -10.21 -23.05 -7.32
N ALA A 82 -10.30 -22.18 -6.32
CA ALA A 82 -10.78 -20.82 -6.47
C ALA A 82 -10.17 -19.89 -5.42
N LEU A 83 -9.67 -18.74 -5.88
CA LEU A 83 -9.18 -17.69 -5.00
C LEU A 83 -10.36 -17.04 -4.27
N ARG A 84 -10.38 -17.16 -2.94
CA ARG A 84 -11.35 -16.49 -2.06
C ARG A 84 -10.61 -15.81 -0.93
N PHE A 85 -10.83 -14.52 -0.76
CA PHE A 85 -10.23 -13.72 0.30
C PHE A 85 -11.17 -12.59 0.73
N TYR A 86 -10.93 -12.04 1.92
CA TYR A 86 -11.67 -10.89 2.44
C TYR A 86 -10.78 -10.03 3.35
N PRO A 87 -11.04 -8.71 3.43
CA PRO A 87 -10.34 -7.85 4.38
C PRO A 87 -10.78 -8.15 5.81
N VAL A 88 -9.82 -8.13 6.73
CA VAL A 88 -10.06 -8.28 8.17
C VAL A 88 -9.17 -7.29 8.93
N VAL A 89 -9.65 -6.82 10.06
CA VAL A 89 -8.87 -6.00 10.99
C VAL A 89 -8.84 -6.73 12.33
N ASP A 90 -7.64 -7.00 12.81
CA ASP A 90 -7.44 -7.51 14.16
C ASP A 90 -7.43 -6.34 15.14
N TYR A 91 -8.04 -6.50 16.31
CA TYR A 91 -7.97 -5.47 17.34
C TYR A 91 -7.82 -6.14 18.69
N GLN A 92 -6.90 -5.59 19.49
CA GLN A 92 -6.74 -5.97 20.88
C GLN A 92 -7.81 -5.26 21.70
N VAL A 93 -8.70 -6.02 22.34
CA VAL A 93 -9.61 -5.47 23.35
C VAL A 93 -8.83 -5.31 24.64
N GLY A 94 -8.28 -4.12 24.85
CA GLY A 94 -7.68 -3.77 26.14
C GLY A 94 -8.76 -3.74 27.23
N VAL A 95 -8.53 -4.45 28.34
CA VAL A 95 -9.26 -4.16 29.58
C VAL A 95 -8.75 -2.79 30.05
N GLY A 96 -9.55 -1.75 29.80
CA GLY A 96 -9.22 -0.39 30.23
C GLY A 96 -9.04 -0.32 31.76
N PRO A 97 -8.34 0.70 32.28
CA PRO A 97 -8.29 0.91 33.72
C PRO A 97 -9.71 0.98 34.26
N THR A 98 -9.96 0.32 35.39
CA THR A 98 -11.21 0.46 36.14
C THR A 98 -11.40 1.94 36.46
N THR A 99 -12.18 2.64 35.66
CA THR A 99 -12.67 3.95 36.04
C THR A 99 -13.72 3.68 37.11
N THR A 100 -13.41 4.03 38.36
CA THR A 100 -14.41 4.17 39.42
C THR A 100 -15.28 5.37 39.07
N GLY A 101 -16.13 5.20 38.07
CA GLY A 101 -17.15 6.12 37.65
C GLY A 101 -18.34 5.25 37.27
N THR A 102 -19.44 5.41 37.99
CA THR A 102 -20.71 4.71 37.72
C THR A 102 -21.23 5.13 36.34
N ALA A 103 -20.76 4.49 35.28
CA ALA A 103 -21.35 4.57 33.96
C ALA A 103 -22.40 3.46 33.86
N THR A 104 -23.66 3.81 34.11
CA THR A 104 -24.81 2.96 33.75
C THR A 104 -25.02 3.10 32.26
N GLY A 105 -24.33 2.30 31.46
CA GLY A 105 -24.46 2.28 30.01
C GLY A 105 -24.07 0.93 29.44
N THR A 106 -25.06 0.17 28.98
CA THR A 106 -24.86 -1.08 28.26
C THR A 106 -24.21 -0.76 26.91
N ALA A 107 -23.00 -1.28 26.66
CA ALA A 107 -22.38 -1.20 25.34
C ALA A 107 -23.12 -2.14 24.37
N THR A 108 -23.81 -1.56 23.39
CA THR A 108 -24.39 -2.31 22.27
C THR A 108 -23.43 -2.23 21.08
N VAL A 109 -22.86 -3.36 20.68
CA VAL A 109 -22.09 -3.48 19.43
C VAL A 109 -23.08 -3.77 18.30
N THR A 110 -23.28 -2.80 17.42
CA THR A 110 -24.05 -3.00 16.18
C THR A 110 -23.09 -3.35 15.05
N THR A 111 -23.04 -4.61 14.66
CA THR A 111 -22.33 -5.05 13.45
C THR A 111 -23.22 -4.80 12.22
N THR A 112 -22.93 -3.76 11.44
CA THR A 112 -23.53 -3.60 10.11
C THR A 112 -22.77 -4.48 9.13
N ALA A 113 -23.41 -5.54 8.63
CA ALA A 113 -22.86 -6.35 7.55
C ALA A 113 -22.71 -5.49 6.28
N VAL A 114 -21.49 -5.36 5.76
CA VAL A 114 -21.25 -4.77 4.45
C VAL A 114 -21.42 -5.87 3.41
N THR A 115 -22.40 -5.74 2.53
CA THR A 115 -22.58 -6.61 1.37
C THR A 115 -21.47 -6.34 0.34
N ASN A 116 -20.55 -7.29 0.16
CA ASN A 116 -19.54 -7.25 -0.89
C ASN A 116 -20.21 -7.22 -2.28
N ALA A 117 -19.72 -6.34 -3.15
CA ALA A 117 -20.07 -6.33 -4.57
C ALA A 117 -19.60 -7.62 -5.25
N THR A 118 -20.52 -8.25 -5.98
CA THR A 118 -20.31 -9.46 -6.78
C THR A 118 -19.26 -9.20 -7.86
N GLY A 119 -18.09 -9.84 -7.74
CA GLY A 119 -17.14 -9.91 -8.83
C GLY A 119 -17.72 -10.75 -9.98
N THR A 120 -17.81 -10.16 -11.17
CA THR A 120 -18.18 -10.87 -12.39
C THR A 120 -17.10 -11.90 -12.71
N ALA A 121 -17.46 -13.19 -12.68
CA ALA A 121 -16.59 -14.27 -13.13
C ALA A 121 -16.31 -14.14 -14.62
N VAL A 122 -15.03 -14.03 -15.00
CA VAL A 122 -14.57 -14.26 -16.37
C VAL A 122 -14.14 -15.71 -16.47
N ALA A 123 -14.81 -16.46 -17.34
CA ALA A 123 -14.66 -17.90 -17.49
C ALA A 123 -13.29 -18.31 -18.05
N THR A 124 -12.73 -19.37 -17.46
CA THR A 124 -11.61 -20.15 -17.98
C THR A 124 -12.12 -21.26 -18.91
N GLY A 125 -11.42 -21.49 -20.02
CA GLY A 125 -11.36 -22.74 -20.77
C GLY A 125 -10.11 -22.68 -21.66
N THR A 126 -9.31 -23.71 -21.95
CA THR A 126 -9.33 -25.16 -21.69
C THR A 126 -7.90 -25.68 -21.98
N ALA A 127 -7.34 -26.61 -21.20
CA ALA A 127 -6.07 -27.31 -21.47
C ALA A 127 -6.32 -28.50 -22.45
N VAL A 128 -5.41 -29.06 -23.27
CA VAL A 128 -4.12 -29.76 -23.05
C VAL A 128 -3.60 -30.23 -24.44
N ALA A 129 -2.28 -30.31 -24.67
CA ALA A 129 -1.64 -31.46 -25.35
C ALA A 129 -0.11 -31.47 -25.16
N THR A 130 0.39 -32.62 -24.69
CA THR A 130 1.81 -32.97 -24.44
C THR A 130 2.30 -33.94 -25.53
N GLY A 131 3.59 -33.84 -25.87
CA GLY A 131 4.42 -34.86 -26.57
C GLY A 131 5.52 -34.17 -27.37
N THR A 132 6.78 -34.61 -27.53
CA THR A 132 7.63 -35.73 -27.07
C THR A 132 9.08 -35.32 -27.45
N ALA A 133 10.11 -35.83 -26.78
CA ALA A 133 11.53 -35.50 -27.00
C ALA A 133 12.28 -36.46 -27.97
N VAL A 134 13.61 -36.22 -28.10
CA VAL A 134 14.75 -37.02 -28.65
C VAL A 134 15.05 -36.76 -30.16
N GLU A 135 16.25 -36.41 -30.66
CA GLU A 135 17.62 -36.98 -30.52
C GLU A 135 18.78 -35.97 -30.79
N THR A 136 19.97 -36.40 -30.35
CA THR A 136 21.28 -35.74 -30.30
C THR A 136 22.10 -35.91 -31.59
N GLY A 137 22.97 -34.95 -31.93
CA GLY A 137 23.99 -35.09 -32.98
C GLY A 137 25.28 -34.30 -32.68
N THR A 138 26.43 -34.98 -32.74
CA THR A 138 27.79 -34.57 -32.30
C THR A 138 28.58 -33.79 -33.38
N ALA A 139 29.64 -33.07 -32.96
CA ALA A 139 30.38 -31.98 -33.62
C ALA A 139 31.51 -32.33 -34.64
N THR A 140 32.02 -31.28 -35.35
CA THR A 140 33.45 -30.94 -35.72
C THR A 140 33.71 -30.62 -37.23
N PRO A 141 34.62 -29.69 -37.68
CA PRO A 141 35.05 -28.36 -37.22
C PRO A 141 34.90 -27.22 -38.29
N ALA A 142 35.37 -26.02 -37.92
CA ALA A 142 35.26 -24.69 -38.56
C ALA A 142 35.90 -24.46 -39.96
N PRO A 143 35.47 -23.38 -40.64
CA PRO A 143 36.43 -22.35 -41.09
C PRO A 143 36.09 -20.92 -40.60
N THR A 144 37.13 -20.09 -40.54
CA THR A 144 37.19 -18.75 -39.93
C THR A 144 36.67 -17.60 -40.82
N ALA A 145 35.97 -16.66 -40.15
CA ALA A 145 35.72 -15.23 -40.40
C ALA A 145 34.82 -14.76 -41.56
N THR A 146 33.72 -14.07 -41.22
CA THR A 146 33.46 -12.62 -41.52
C THR A 146 32.25 -12.10 -40.70
N ALA A 147 32.37 -10.87 -40.18
CA ALA A 147 31.45 -10.07 -39.33
C ALA A 147 30.21 -9.56 -40.11
N LYS A 148 29.12 -8.95 -39.61
CA LYS A 148 28.60 -8.37 -38.34
C LYS A 148 27.13 -8.01 -38.63
N GLU A 149 26.18 -8.17 -37.69
CA GLU A 149 25.01 -7.27 -37.55
C GLU A 149 24.51 -7.21 -36.09
N PRO A 150 24.44 -6.01 -35.47
CA PRO A 150 23.55 -5.76 -34.33
C PRO A 150 22.65 -4.54 -34.57
N GLY A 151 21.34 -4.74 -34.38
CA GLY A 151 20.29 -3.74 -34.55
C GLY A 151 20.29 -2.65 -33.46
N PHE A 152 20.15 -1.41 -33.95
CA PHE A 152 19.61 -0.16 -33.40
C PHE A 152 19.47 0.05 -31.87
N GLU A 153 20.04 1.18 -31.42
CA GLU A 153 19.59 2.12 -30.35
C GLU A 153 20.75 2.62 -29.45
N ALA A 154 21.83 3.13 -30.07
CA ALA A 154 22.86 3.96 -29.40
C ALA A 154 22.90 5.38 -30.00
N GLY A 155 21.72 5.92 -30.32
CA GLY A 155 21.54 7.12 -31.15
C GLY A 155 21.55 8.48 -30.44
N LEU A 156 21.68 8.57 -29.11
CA LEU A 156 21.63 9.88 -28.41
C LEU A 156 22.82 10.20 -27.48
N ALA A 157 23.80 9.31 -27.30
CA ALA A 157 24.90 9.57 -26.36
C ALA A 157 26.10 10.34 -26.96
N ILE A 158 26.33 10.28 -28.27
CA ILE A 158 27.58 10.83 -28.89
C ILE A 158 27.42 12.28 -29.35
N ALA A 159 26.19 12.72 -29.66
CA ALA A 159 25.93 14.11 -30.07
C ALA A 159 26.10 15.12 -28.90
N GLY A 160 25.76 14.73 -27.67
CA GLY A 160 25.89 15.59 -26.50
C GLY A 160 27.34 15.87 -26.08
N LEU A 161 28.22 14.87 -26.19
CA LEU A 161 29.63 14.99 -25.80
C LEU A 161 30.41 15.93 -26.75
N LEU A 162 30.08 15.94 -28.04
CA LEU A 162 30.68 16.88 -29.01
C LEU A 162 30.21 18.34 -28.79
N ALA A 163 28.97 18.55 -28.37
CA ALA A 163 28.45 19.90 -28.10
C ALA A 163 29.14 20.58 -26.89
N VAL A 164 29.44 19.81 -25.83
CA VAL A 164 30.18 20.31 -24.66
C VAL A 164 31.63 20.64 -25.02
N ALA A 165 32.30 19.79 -25.79
CA ALA A 165 33.68 20.03 -26.23
C ALA A 165 33.80 21.29 -27.11
N PHE A 166 32.84 21.53 -28.01
CA PHE A 166 32.81 22.72 -28.86
C PHE A 166 32.59 24.02 -28.05
N LEU A 167 31.74 23.98 -27.02
CA LEU A 167 31.48 25.15 -26.15
C LEU A 167 32.71 25.54 -25.32
N VAL A 168 33.46 24.55 -24.80
CA VAL A 168 34.70 24.79 -24.04
C VAL A 168 35.81 25.36 -24.93
N LEU A 169 35.91 24.93 -26.19
CA LEU A 169 36.91 25.45 -27.13
C LEU A 169 36.63 26.90 -27.57
N ARG A 170 35.35 27.32 -27.58
CA ARG A 170 34.95 28.67 -27.98
C ARG A 170 35.13 29.74 -26.90
N GLN A 171 35.11 29.37 -25.61
CA GLN A 171 35.36 30.32 -24.51
C GLN A 171 36.85 30.65 -24.29
N ARG A 172 37.77 30.00 -25.03
CA ARG A 172 39.22 30.25 -24.96
C ARG A 172 39.75 31.21 -26.02
N LYS A 173 38.93 32.13 -26.52
CA LYS A 173 39.36 33.29 -27.32
C LYS A 173 38.87 34.58 -26.70
#